data_AF-A0A8S3F8R4-F1
#
_entry.id   AF-A0A8S3F8R4-F1
#
_cell.length_a   1.000
_cell.length_b   1.000
_cell.length_c   1.000
_cell.angle_alpha   90.00
_cell.angle_beta   90.00
_cell.angle_gamma   90.00
#
_symmetry.space_group_name_H-M   'P 1'
#
loop_
_entity.id
_entity.type
_entity.pdbx_description
1 polymer ?
#
loop_
_entity_poly.entity_id
_entity_poly.type
_entity_poly.pdbx_seq_one_letter_code
_entity_poly.pdbx_strand_id
1 'polypeptide(L)'
;MPNLLIQTIQRNKQIESIANLYKNKSILDHINNYIKAIFFIEYNRRVCQTKPTITNERSTTCFPPSTTTSDDADLNDTIRTEEKYLKEMLSQKEVDIIRRSTITIVQVSLDSQMHPGDLRKTPNESFSPDKHICTIFGPQLRCDHGDIVLVFKRKVMLHPDANFCLQSEDAFLNGNAFMQRPWMKDSGSFHGRMKQLQEAKLHCSIVGHDYAAAADLMATIGLRDKTMNVDLNAIMKHLKSINSNTTFEGHLPDFIPLDYIGEVYIPKNLFQSLSSPAQMAARSIFGDSLRITNHE
;
A
#
# COMPACT_ATOMS: atom_id res chain seq x y z
N MET A 1 11.69 -5.00 15.77
CA MET A 1 10.75 -5.52 14.75
C MET A 1 9.57 -6.27 15.37
N PRO A 2 9.74 -7.38 16.15
CA PRO A 2 8.62 -8.11 16.77
C PRO A 2 7.64 -7.23 17.55
N ASN A 3 8.17 -6.36 18.42
CA ASN A 3 7.37 -5.47 19.25
C ASN A 3 6.52 -4.47 18.45
N LEU A 4 7.00 -4.02 17.28
CA LEU A 4 6.24 -3.09 16.44
C LEU A 4 5.05 -3.80 15.78
N LEU A 5 5.26 -5.02 15.28
CA LEU A 5 4.17 -5.79 14.68
C LEU A 5 3.13 -6.21 15.72
N ILE A 6 3.57 -6.59 16.92
CA ILE A 6 2.66 -6.87 18.05
C ILE A 6 1.82 -5.63 18.37
N GLN A 7 2.41 -4.43 18.40
CA GLN A 7 1.66 -3.18 18.58
C GLN A 7 0.65 -2.93 17.45
N THR A 8 1.01 -3.22 16.19
CA THR A 8 0.10 -3.11 15.05
C THR A 8 -1.09 -4.06 15.19
N ILE A 9 -0.86 -5.31 15.60
CA ILE A 9 -1.93 -6.29 15.84
C ILE A 9 -2.83 -5.80 16.97
N GLN A 10 -2.26 -5.30 18.07
CA GLN A 10 -3.01 -4.76 19.20
C GLN A 10 -3.91 -3.57 18.82
N ARG A 11 -3.48 -2.76 17.84
CA ARG A 11 -4.24 -1.62 17.29
C ARG A 11 -5.23 -2.01 16.20
N ASN A 12 -5.41 -3.30 15.91
CA ASN A 12 -6.46 -3.73 15.00
C ASN A 12 -7.84 -3.34 15.57
N LYS A 13 -8.65 -2.60 14.80
CA LYS A 13 -9.94 -2.06 15.27
C LYS A 13 -10.87 -3.10 15.89
N GLN A 14 -10.86 -4.34 15.40
CA GLN A 14 -11.71 -5.40 15.94
C GLN A 14 -11.18 -5.89 17.30
N ILE A 15 -9.86 -6.06 17.43
CA ILE A 15 -9.20 -6.44 18.70
C ILE A 15 -9.35 -5.31 19.73
N GLU A 16 -9.12 -4.07 19.31
CA GLU A 16 -9.26 -2.89 20.16
C GLU A 16 -10.72 -2.70 20.62
N SER A 17 -11.70 -2.96 19.75
CA SER A 17 -13.12 -2.94 20.13
C SER A 17 -13.45 -4.00 21.17
N ILE A 18 -12.89 -5.20 21.06
CA ILE A 18 -13.07 -6.27 22.06
C ILE A 18 -12.40 -5.86 23.37
N ALA A 19 -11.13 -5.43 23.34
CA ALA A 19 -10.41 -4.97 24.52
C ALA A 19 -11.15 -3.84 25.27
N ASN A 20 -11.70 -2.88 24.53
CA ASN A 20 -12.46 -1.76 25.07
C ASN A 20 -13.85 -2.13 25.59
N LEU A 21 -14.43 -3.24 25.15
CA LEU A 21 -15.73 -3.72 25.64
C LEU A 21 -15.62 -4.21 27.09
N TYR A 22 -14.56 -4.95 27.39
CA TYR A 22 -14.40 -5.58 28.71
C TYR A 22 -13.66 -4.68 29.72
N LYS A 23 -12.82 -3.73 29.25
CA LYS A 23 -12.03 -2.76 30.08
C LYS A 23 -11.39 -3.37 31.33
N ASN A 24 -11.07 -4.65 31.28
CA ASN A 24 -10.53 -5.40 32.40
C ASN A 24 -9.04 -5.63 32.12
N LYS A 25 -8.19 -5.18 33.04
CA LYS A 25 -6.74 -5.29 32.91
C LYS A 25 -6.28 -6.74 32.75
N SER A 26 -6.87 -7.66 33.51
CA SER A 26 -6.56 -9.09 33.42
C SER A 26 -6.87 -9.62 32.02
N ILE A 27 -8.06 -9.32 31.49
CA ILE A 27 -8.46 -9.75 30.13
C ILE A 27 -7.52 -9.17 29.08
N LEU A 28 -7.13 -7.89 29.21
CA LEU A 28 -6.19 -7.25 28.29
C LEU A 28 -4.80 -7.90 28.33
N ASP A 29 -4.31 -8.24 29.52
CA ASP A 29 -3.02 -8.92 29.71
C ASP A 29 -3.04 -10.31 29.05
N HIS A 30 -4.13 -11.06 29.21
CA HIS A 30 -4.34 -12.36 28.55
C HIS A 30 -4.46 -12.24 27.02
N ILE A 31 -5.19 -11.24 26.50
CA ILE A 31 -5.23 -10.96 25.05
C ILE A 31 -3.82 -10.67 24.52
N ASN A 32 -3.02 -9.90 25.25
CA ASN A 32 -1.66 -9.55 24.85
C ASN A 32 -0.73 -10.76 24.84
N ASN A 33 -0.81 -11.61 25.86
CA ASN A 33 -0.04 -12.85 25.92
C ASN A 33 -0.44 -13.82 24.80
N TYR A 34 -1.73 -13.93 24.53
CA TYR A 34 -2.27 -14.74 23.44
C TYR A 34 -1.77 -14.28 22.07
N ILE A 35 -1.84 -12.97 21.79
CA ILE A 35 -1.32 -12.36 20.55
C ILE A 35 0.17 -12.63 20.40
N LYS A 36 0.96 -12.42 21.46
CA LYS A 36 2.41 -12.67 21.45
C LYS A 36 2.73 -14.14 21.15
N ALA A 37 2.05 -15.07 21.81
CA ALA A 37 2.30 -16.49 21.62
C ALA A 37 1.96 -16.94 20.20
N ILE A 38 0.82 -16.48 19.63
CA ILE A 38 0.45 -16.73 18.23
C ILE A 38 1.46 -16.08 17.27
N PHE A 39 1.91 -14.86 17.54
CA PHE A 39 2.91 -14.20 16.71
C PHE A 39 4.21 -15.01 16.67
N PHE A 40 4.75 -15.40 17.83
CA PHE A 40 6.02 -16.12 17.89
C PHE A 40 5.93 -17.52 17.31
N ILE A 41 4.80 -18.22 17.45
CA ILE A 41 4.65 -19.55 16.84
C ILE A 41 4.59 -19.47 15.31
N GLU A 42 3.86 -18.49 14.76
CA GLU A 42 3.80 -18.27 13.31
C GLU A 42 5.16 -17.77 12.77
N TYR A 43 5.86 -16.94 13.54
CA TYR A 43 7.21 -16.49 13.25
C TYR A 43 8.19 -17.67 13.21
N ASN A 44 8.23 -18.52 14.25
CA ASN A 44 9.10 -19.70 14.31
C ASN A 44 8.80 -20.67 13.16
N ARG A 45 7.52 -20.95 12.90
CA ARG A 45 7.09 -21.83 11.81
C ARG A 45 7.59 -21.35 10.45
N ARG A 46 7.57 -20.04 10.20
CA ARG A 46 7.95 -19.46 8.89
C ARG A 46 9.46 -19.22 8.78
N VAL A 47 10.09 -18.69 9.83
CA VAL A 47 11.50 -18.24 9.80
C VAL A 47 12.49 -19.34 10.16
N CYS A 48 12.13 -20.25 11.06
CA CYS A 48 13.06 -21.28 11.54
C CYS A 48 12.97 -22.61 10.76
N GLN A 49 11.92 -22.83 9.94
CA GLN A 49 11.76 -24.05 9.14
C GLN A 49 12.42 -23.98 7.74
N THR A 50 12.85 -22.80 7.28
CA THR A 50 13.69 -22.68 6.07
C THR A 50 15.12 -23.15 6.37
N LYS A 51 15.39 -24.44 6.16
CA LYS A 51 16.77 -24.96 6.13
C LYS A 51 17.56 -24.25 5.02
N PRO A 52 18.82 -23.84 5.25
CA PRO A 52 19.65 -23.28 4.20
C PRO A 52 20.02 -24.38 3.21
N THR A 53 19.50 -24.30 1.98
CA THR A 53 20.12 -25.01 0.85
C THR A 53 21.44 -24.29 0.58
N ILE A 54 22.56 -24.97 0.83
CA ILE A 54 23.90 -24.47 0.60
C ILE A 54 24.07 -24.20 -0.90
N THR A 55 24.02 -22.93 -1.29
CA THR A 55 24.63 -22.44 -2.53
C THR A 55 25.61 -21.35 -2.17
N ASN A 56 26.88 -21.60 -2.48
CA ASN A 56 28.01 -20.70 -2.28
C ASN A 56 27.86 -19.41 -3.07
N GLU A 57 27.14 -18.41 -2.55
CA GLU A 57 27.29 -17.02 -2.98
C GLU A 57 27.21 -16.08 -1.78
N ARG A 58 27.96 -14.98 -1.89
CA ARG A 58 28.40 -14.07 -0.83
C ARG A 58 27.33 -13.73 0.21
N SER A 59 27.65 -14.09 1.45
CA SER A 59 27.00 -13.61 2.67
C SER A 59 26.89 -12.09 2.70
N THR A 60 25.66 -11.59 2.67
CA THR A 60 25.30 -10.31 3.29
C THR A 60 24.53 -10.66 4.55
N THR A 61 25.24 -10.60 5.67
CA THR A 61 24.71 -10.80 7.01
C THR A 61 23.61 -9.78 7.28
N CYS A 62 22.36 -10.20 7.34
CA CYS A 62 21.32 -9.50 8.06
C CYS A 62 20.73 -10.50 9.07
N PHE A 63 20.71 -10.10 10.33
CA PHE A 63 20.22 -10.83 11.52
C PHE A 63 21.26 -11.71 12.22
N PRO A 64 21.81 -11.26 13.37
CA PRO A 64 22.24 -12.21 14.39
C PRO A 64 21.02 -13.02 14.86
N PRO A 65 21.16 -14.33 15.11
CA PRO A 65 20.09 -15.14 15.69
C PRO A 65 19.66 -14.52 17.02
N SER A 66 18.36 -14.23 17.15
CA SER A 66 17.80 -13.78 18.42
C SER A 66 17.99 -14.89 19.46
N THR A 67 18.60 -14.56 20.59
CA THR A 67 18.80 -15.47 21.74
C THR A 67 17.51 -15.76 22.52
N THR A 68 16.34 -15.48 21.94
CA THR A 68 15.01 -15.70 22.53
C THR A 68 14.20 -16.64 21.63
N THR A 69 14.68 -17.87 21.42
CA THR A 69 13.84 -18.94 20.88
C THR A 69 13.14 -19.62 22.04
N SER A 70 11.95 -19.14 22.39
CA SER A 70 11.01 -19.93 23.20
C SER A 70 10.69 -21.21 22.45
N ASP A 71 10.66 -22.35 23.15
CA ASP A 71 10.36 -23.65 22.52
C ASP A 71 8.92 -23.66 21.99
N ASP A 72 8.68 -24.31 20.85
CA ASP A 72 7.36 -24.36 20.22
C ASP A 72 6.34 -25.08 21.12
N ALA A 73 6.80 -26.01 21.97
CA ALA A 73 5.99 -26.65 23.00
C ALA A 73 5.47 -25.63 24.03
N ASP A 74 6.35 -24.78 24.55
CA ASP A 74 6.00 -23.73 25.52
C ASP A 74 5.05 -22.69 24.93
N LEU A 75 5.26 -22.32 23.65
CA LEU A 75 4.37 -21.41 22.94
C LEU A 75 2.99 -22.01 22.71
N ASN A 76 2.90 -23.29 22.33
CA ASN A 76 1.62 -23.99 22.19
C ASN A 76 0.87 -24.11 23.51
N ASP A 77 1.57 -24.39 24.60
CA ASP A 77 0.95 -24.47 25.93
C ASP A 77 0.52 -23.09 26.44
N THR A 78 1.27 -22.04 26.11
CA THR A 78 0.84 -20.65 26.33
C THR A 78 -0.43 -20.36 25.52
N ILE A 79 -0.48 -20.69 24.23
CA ILE A 79 -1.68 -20.50 23.40
C ILE A 79 -2.89 -21.22 24.00
N ARG A 80 -2.73 -22.48 24.44
CA ARG A 80 -3.83 -23.25 25.06
C ARG A 80 -4.30 -22.64 26.38
N THR A 81 -3.36 -22.23 27.23
CA THR A 81 -3.65 -21.64 28.55
C THR A 81 -4.39 -20.33 28.40
N GLU A 82 -3.87 -19.44 27.55
CA GLU A 82 -4.46 -18.13 27.27
C GLU A 82 -5.81 -18.28 26.55
N GLU A 83 -5.93 -19.17 25.56
CA GLU A 83 -7.20 -19.42 24.87
C GLU A 83 -8.27 -19.98 25.81
N LYS A 84 -7.90 -20.87 26.74
CA LYS A 84 -8.83 -21.39 27.75
C LYS A 84 -9.37 -20.26 28.61
N TYR A 85 -8.50 -19.41 29.15
CA TYR A 85 -8.91 -18.26 29.95
C TYR A 85 -9.81 -17.32 29.15
N LEU A 86 -9.42 -16.99 27.92
CA LEU A 86 -10.20 -16.08 27.07
C LEU A 86 -11.56 -16.66 26.70
N LYS A 87 -11.72 -17.99 26.53
CA LYS A 87 -13.02 -18.63 26.28
C LYS A 87 -13.95 -18.65 27.51
N GLU A 88 -13.40 -18.55 28.71
CA GLU A 88 -14.19 -18.40 29.93
C GLU A 88 -14.75 -16.98 30.08
N MET A 89 -14.10 -15.98 29.47
CA MET A 89 -14.42 -14.56 29.63
C MET A 89 -15.04 -13.90 28.39
N LEU A 90 -14.73 -14.39 27.20
CA LEU A 90 -15.15 -13.87 25.90
C LEU A 90 -16.03 -14.89 25.18
N SER A 91 -16.88 -14.41 24.26
CA SER A 91 -17.59 -15.33 23.36
C SER A 91 -16.60 -16.02 22.41
N GLN A 92 -16.93 -17.24 22.00
CA GLN A 92 -16.12 -18.00 21.02
C GLN A 92 -15.84 -17.17 19.75
N LYS A 93 -16.81 -16.38 19.29
CA LYS A 93 -16.70 -15.50 18.14
C LYS A 93 -15.62 -14.41 18.33
N GLU A 94 -15.50 -13.84 19.51
CA GLU A 94 -14.50 -12.81 19.82
C GLU A 94 -13.09 -13.41 19.90
N VAL A 95 -12.95 -14.58 20.53
CA VAL A 95 -11.68 -15.32 20.55
C VAL A 95 -11.23 -15.67 19.13
N ASP A 96 -12.15 -16.10 18.27
CA ASP A 96 -11.88 -16.39 16.86
C ASP A 96 -11.45 -15.14 16.08
N ILE A 97 -12.04 -13.97 16.37
CA ILE A 97 -11.63 -12.69 15.77
C ILE A 97 -10.20 -12.34 16.16
N ILE A 98 -9.86 -12.43 17.46
CA ILE A 98 -8.50 -12.13 17.94
C ILE A 98 -7.49 -13.07 17.28
N ARG A 99 -7.76 -14.38 17.27
CA ARG A 99 -6.89 -15.37 16.64
C ARG A 99 -6.73 -15.12 15.14
N ARG A 100 -7.83 -14.97 14.40
CA ARG A 100 -7.79 -14.82 12.94
C ARG A 100 -7.10 -13.53 12.53
N SER A 101 -7.44 -12.41 13.16
CA SER A 101 -6.81 -11.12 12.89
C SER A 101 -5.31 -11.15 13.20
N THR A 102 -4.91 -11.79 14.30
CA THR A 102 -3.49 -12.00 14.63
C THR A 102 -2.79 -12.80 13.53
N ILE A 103 -3.30 -14.00 13.21
CA ILE A 103 -2.69 -14.87 12.18
C ILE A 103 -2.59 -14.14 10.83
N THR A 104 -3.67 -13.50 10.37
CA THR A 104 -3.67 -12.80 9.08
C THR A 104 -2.65 -11.66 9.04
N ILE A 105 -2.59 -10.81 10.07
CA ILE A 105 -1.63 -9.70 10.10
C ILE A 105 -0.20 -10.22 10.14
N VAL A 106 0.06 -11.27 10.93
CA VAL A 106 1.39 -11.89 11.03
C VAL A 106 1.79 -12.51 9.70
N GLN A 107 0.91 -13.30 9.08
CA GLN A 107 1.20 -13.95 7.80
C GLN A 107 1.45 -12.93 6.69
N VAL A 108 0.60 -11.92 6.53
CA VAL A 108 0.81 -10.86 5.53
C VAL A 108 2.13 -10.12 5.76
N SER A 109 2.46 -9.83 7.03
CA SER A 109 3.69 -9.11 7.37
C SER A 109 4.93 -9.96 7.19
N LEU A 110 4.87 -11.26 7.50
CA LEU A 110 5.97 -12.19 7.29
C LEU A 110 6.15 -12.54 5.82
N ASP A 111 5.06 -12.71 5.06
CA ASP A 111 5.11 -12.96 3.62
C ASP A 111 5.78 -11.77 2.90
N SER A 112 5.45 -10.54 3.29
CA SER A 112 6.12 -9.33 2.82
C SER A 112 7.62 -9.26 3.17
N GLN A 113 8.03 -9.81 4.31
CA GLN A 113 9.41 -9.76 4.80
C GLN A 113 10.31 -10.93 4.35
N MET A 114 9.76 -12.14 4.25
CA MET A 114 10.50 -13.38 3.95
C MET A 114 10.58 -13.65 2.46
N HIS A 115 9.58 -13.22 1.69
CA HIS A 115 9.58 -13.28 0.25
C HIS A 115 9.58 -11.87 -0.35
N PRO A 116 10.59 -11.02 -0.09
CA PRO A 116 10.78 -9.84 -0.92
C PRO A 116 11.11 -10.23 -2.37
N GLY A 117 11.41 -11.54 -2.61
CA GLY A 117 11.90 -12.18 -3.82
C GLY A 117 10.97 -13.14 -4.56
N ASP A 118 9.87 -13.67 -4.01
CA ASP A 118 8.92 -14.50 -4.80
C ASP A 118 7.73 -13.71 -5.36
N LEU A 119 7.70 -12.40 -5.07
CA LEU A 119 7.18 -11.37 -5.94
C LEU A 119 8.29 -10.73 -6.81
N ARG A 120 9.55 -11.21 -6.74
CA ARG A 120 10.70 -10.63 -7.45
C ARG A 120 11.76 -11.67 -7.83
N LYS A 121 11.51 -12.44 -8.90
CA LYS A 121 12.59 -13.06 -9.70
C LYS A 121 12.09 -13.58 -11.05
N THR A 122 12.01 -12.67 -12.02
CA THR A 122 12.52 -12.93 -13.38
C THR A 122 13.74 -12.05 -13.60
N PRO A 123 14.91 -12.60 -13.99
CA PRO A 123 16.18 -11.87 -14.02
C PRO A 123 16.34 -10.82 -15.15
N ASN A 124 15.24 -10.38 -15.77
CA ASN A 124 15.27 -9.48 -16.93
C ASN A 124 14.47 -8.17 -16.76
N GLU A 125 13.84 -7.93 -15.62
CA GLU A 125 12.99 -6.75 -15.42
C GLU A 125 13.56 -5.86 -14.31
N SER A 126 14.45 -4.96 -14.72
CA SER A 126 14.72 -3.76 -13.95
C SER A 126 13.43 -2.94 -13.89
N PHE A 127 12.86 -2.82 -12.69
CA PHE A 127 11.58 -2.19 -12.33
C PHE A 127 10.41 -3.17 -12.25
N SER A 128 10.18 -3.64 -11.02
CA SER A 128 8.87 -4.14 -10.63
C SER A 128 8.09 -2.97 -10.01
N PRO A 129 6.89 -2.62 -10.53
CA PRO A 129 5.95 -1.69 -9.88
C PRO A 129 5.54 -2.12 -8.45
N ASP A 130 6.02 -3.26 -7.97
CA ASP A 130 5.77 -3.87 -6.66
C ASP A 130 6.61 -3.28 -5.51
N LYS A 131 7.24 -2.11 -5.71
CA LYS A 131 8.02 -1.42 -4.65
C LYS A 131 7.36 -0.14 -4.13
N HIS A 132 6.35 0.36 -4.83
CA HIS A 132 5.59 1.54 -4.46
C HIS A 132 4.14 1.32 -4.91
N ILE A 133 3.16 1.80 -4.13
CA ILE A 133 1.79 1.90 -4.65
C ILE A 133 1.82 2.98 -5.73
N CYS A 134 1.98 2.57 -6.99
CA CYS A 134 1.82 3.45 -8.13
C CYS A 134 0.34 3.76 -8.29
N THR A 135 0.01 5.04 -8.19
CA THR A 135 -1.33 5.56 -8.38
C THR A 135 -1.31 6.53 -9.53
N ILE A 136 -2.27 6.39 -10.43
CA ILE A 136 -2.42 7.33 -11.52
C ILE A 136 -3.31 8.46 -11.03
N PHE A 137 -2.74 9.66 -10.96
CA PHE A 137 -3.47 10.88 -10.68
C PHE A 137 -3.94 11.48 -12.00
N GLY A 138 -5.22 11.33 -12.30
CA GLY A 138 -5.81 11.98 -13.47
C GLY A 138 -7.02 11.24 -14.01
N PRO A 139 -7.71 11.83 -14.99
CA PRO A 139 -8.76 11.15 -15.73
C PRO A 139 -8.18 9.96 -16.51
N GLN A 140 -8.81 8.80 -16.34
CA GLN A 140 -8.43 7.57 -17.01
C GLN A 140 -9.48 7.25 -18.06
N LEU A 141 -9.10 7.32 -19.34
CA LEU A 141 -9.99 7.04 -20.48
C LEU A 141 -10.00 5.56 -20.90
N ARG A 142 -9.14 4.72 -20.30
CA ARG A 142 -9.00 3.30 -20.65
C ARG A 142 -9.38 2.41 -19.46
N CYS A 143 -10.04 1.28 -19.73
CA CYS A 143 -10.47 0.31 -18.71
C CYS A 143 -9.33 -0.62 -18.24
N ASP A 144 -8.07 -0.20 -18.35
CA ASP A 144 -6.89 -1.03 -18.10
C ASP A 144 -6.43 -1.02 -16.62
N HIS A 145 -6.88 -0.07 -15.81
CA HIS A 145 -6.50 0.02 -14.39
C HIS A 145 -7.71 0.04 -13.46
N GLY A 146 -8.31 -1.14 -13.25
CA GLY A 146 -9.25 -1.43 -12.17
C GLY A 146 -10.63 -0.78 -12.26
N ASP A 147 -11.63 -1.47 -11.70
CA ASP A 147 -13.03 -1.01 -11.69
C ASP A 147 -13.37 -0.17 -10.45
N ILE A 148 -12.48 -0.11 -9.45
CA ILE A 148 -12.72 0.60 -8.18
C ILE A 148 -11.82 1.84 -8.13
N VAL A 149 -12.44 3.02 -7.95
CA VAL A 149 -11.70 4.28 -7.83
C VAL A 149 -11.67 4.71 -6.36
N LEU A 150 -10.46 4.87 -5.83
CA LEU A 150 -10.23 5.45 -4.50
C LEU A 150 -9.83 6.91 -4.65
N VAL A 151 -10.64 7.83 -4.12
CA VAL A 151 -10.32 9.25 -4.09
C VAL A 151 -9.75 9.57 -2.72
N PHE A 152 -8.44 9.79 -2.66
CA PHE A 152 -7.77 10.17 -1.42
C PHE A 152 -7.96 11.67 -1.10
N LYS A 153 -8.04 11.98 0.18
CA LYS A 153 -7.96 13.36 0.69
C LYS A 153 -6.59 13.93 0.33
N ARG A 154 -6.56 15.20 -0.09
CA ARG A 154 -5.33 15.92 -0.48
C ARG A 154 -4.18 15.81 0.54
N LYS A 155 -4.50 15.66 1.83
CA LYS A 155 -3.52 15.49 2.91
C LYS A 155 -2.56 14.32 2.68
N VAL A 156 -2.94 13.28 1.93
CA VAL A 156 -2.06 12.14 1.63
C VAL A 156 -0.78 12.59 0.90
N MET A 157 -0.89 13.62 0.05
CA MET A 157 0.24 14.12 -0.73
C MET A 157 1.28 14.85 0.12
N LEU A 158 0.94 15.22 1.37
CA LEU A 158 1.88 15.87 2.30
C LEU A 158 2.76 14.85 3.04
N HIS A 159 2.51 13.55 2.89
CA HIS A 159 3.35 12.51 3.46
C HIS A 159 4.76 12.55 2.85
N PRO A 160 5.85 12.37 3.62
CA PRO A 160 7.24 12.42 3.12
C PRO A 160 7.57 11.38 2.04
N ASP A 161 6.80 10.29 2.00
CA ASP A 161 6.94 9.24 0.99
C ASP A 161 6.02 9.45 -0.22
N ALA A 162 5.15 10.48 -0.19
CA ALA A 162 4.24 10.79 -1.28
C ALA A 162 4.90 11.77 -2.26
N ASN A 163 5.07 11.35 -3.50
CA ASN A 163 5.58 12.19 -4.56
C ASN A 163 4.79 11.97 -5.85
N PHE A 164 4.92 12.87 -6.80
CA PHE A 164 4.28 12.72 -8.09
C PHE A 164 5.14 13.27 -9.23
N CYS A 165 4.97 12.74 -10.42
CA CYS A 165 5.55 13.25 -11.66
C CYS A 165 4.41 13.56 -12.63
N LEU A 166 4.61 14.50 -13.56
CA LEU A 166 3.56 14.84 -14.54
C LEU A 166 3.57 13.98 -15.80
N GLN A 167 4.45 12.98 -15.84
CA GLN A 167 4.49 11.93 -16.83
C GLN A 167 4.73 10.62 -16.10
N SER A 168 4.18 9.53 -16.64
CA SER A 168 4.40 8.21 -16.08
C SER A 168 5.85 7.75 -16.24
N GLU A 169 6.25 6.81 -15.40
CA GLU A 169 7.50 6.08 -15.52
C GLU A 169 7.66 5.50 -16.93
N ASP A 170 6.60 4.88 -17.46
CA ASP A 170 6.60 4.32 -18.81
C ASP A 170 6.95 5.38 -19.87
N ALA A 171 6.43 6.60 -19.74
CA ALA A 171 6.73 7.70 -20.65
C ALA A 171 8.22 8.12 -20.59
N PHE A 172 8.87 8.02 -19.43
CA PHE A 172 10.32 8.23 -19.32
C PHE A 172 11.09 7.07 -19.96
N LEU A 173 10.71 5.83 -19.67
CA LEU A 173 11.43 4.63 -20.12
C LEU A 173 11.41 4.48 -21.64
N ASN A 174 10.26 4.71 -22.27
CA ASN A 174 10.11 4.66 -23.73
C ASN A 174 10.60 5.94 -24.45
N GLY A 175 10.94 6.99 -23.70
CA GLY A 175 11.44 8.26 -24.22
C GLY A 175 10.36 9.26 -24.65
N ASN A 176 9.07 8.92 -24.53
CA ASN A 176 7.97 9.81 -24.89
C ASN A 176 7.94 11.10 -24.05
N ALA A 177 8.39 11.03 -22.80
CA ALA A 177 8.49 12.20 -21.91
C ALA A 177 9.34 13.32 -22.53
N PHE A 178 10.40 12.99 -23.26
CA PHE A 178 11.30 13.97 -23.89
C PHE A 178 10.71 14.56 -25.18
N MET A 179 9.80 13.86 -25.86
CA MET A 179 9.05 14.43 -26.99
C MET A 179 8.07 15.52 -26.54
N GLN A 180 7.49 15.35 -25.35
CA GLN A 180 6.56 16.31 -24.76
C GLN A 180 7.27 17.44 -24.00
N ARG A 181 8.56 17.26 -23.72
CA ARG A 181 9.41 18.18 -22.95
C ARG A 181 10.71 18.43 -23.69
N PRO A 182 10.71 19.21 -24.79
CA PRO A 182 11.91 19.47 -25.59
C PRO A 182 13.02 20.21 -24.82
N TRP A 183 12.70 20.79 -23.66
CA TRP A 183 13.69 21.35 -22.72
C TRP A 183 14.43 20.29 -21.90
N MET A 184 13.97 19.04 -21.90
CA MET A 184 14.68 17.90 -21.32
C MET A 184 15.42 17.14 -22.42
N LYS A 185 16.73 16.97 -22.26
CA LYS A 185 17.53 16.16 -23.19
C LYS A 185 17.43 14.68 -22.81
N ASP A 186 16.98 13.83 -23.74
CA ASP A 186 17.00 12.38 -23.52
C ASP A 186 18.43 11.87 -23.32
N SER A 187 18.66 11.17 -22.22
CA SER A 187 19.95 10.55 -21.91
C SER A 187 20.27 9.35 -22.83
N GLY A 188 19.26 8.81 -23.53
CA GLY A 188 19.41 7.70 -24.48
C GLY A 188 19.72 6.34 -23.83
N SER A 189 19.87 6.30 -22.50
CA SER A 189 20.14 5.08 -21.74
C SER A 189 19.04 4.85 -20.70
N PHE A 190 18.74 3.59 -20.42
CA PHE A 190 17.78 3.21 -19.39
C PHE A 190 18.10 3.87 -18.03
N HIS A 191 19.36 3.76 -17.58
CA HIS A 191 19.79 4.31 -16.30
C HIS A 191 19.70 5.85 -16.26
N GLY A 192 20.07 6.52 -17.36
CA GLY A 192 19.96 7.97 -17.45
C GLY A 192 18.51 8.44 -17.41
N ARG A 193 17.60 7.79 -18.17
CA ARG A 193 16.17 8.11 -18.19
C ARG A 193 15.54 7.89 -16.82
N MET A 194 15.97 6.84 -16.12
CA MET A 194 15.52 6.56 -14.76
C MET A 194 15.98 7.63 -13.76
N LYS A 195 17.24 8.07 -13.85
CA LYS A 195 17.72 9.20 -13.04
C LYS A 195 16.88 10.46 -13.29
N GLN A 196 16.58 10.75 -14.56
CA GLN A 196 15.75 11.88 -14.95
C GLN A 196 14.31 11.79 -14.44
N LEU A 197 13.73 10.59 -14.39
CA LEU A 197 12.43 10.37 -13.74
C LEU A 197 12.48 10.72 -12.26
N GLN A 198 13.49 10.24 -11.52
CA GLN A 198 13.59 10.54 -10.08
C GLN A 198 13.80 12.04 -9.82
N GLU A 199 14.57 12.72 -10.68
CA GLU A 199 14.79 14.17 -10.60
C GLU A 199 13.55 14.99 -10.98
N ALA A 200 12.63 14.43 -11.77
CA ALA A 200 11.38 15.08 -12.18
C ALA A 200 10.25 14.94 -11.15
N LYS A 201 10.42 14.12 -10.12
CA LYS A 201 9.42 13.93 -9.07
C LYS A 201 9.30 15.18 -8.20
N LEU A 202 8.05 15.58 -7.98
CA LEU A 202 7.65 16.68 -7.13
C LEU A 202 7.08 16.14 -5.82
N HIS A 203 7.28 16.89 -4.74
CA HIS A 203 6.81 16.52 -3.41
C HIS A 203 6.01 17.68 -2.81
N CYS A 204 4.77 17.44 -2.35
CA CYS A 204 3.89 18.53 -1.92
C CYS A 204 4.31 19.20 -0.60
N SER A 205 5.22 18.60 0.15
CA SER A 205 5.87 19.26 1.30
C SER A 205 6.90 20.32 0.90
N ILE A 206 7.34 20.36 -0.37
CA ILE A 206 8.30 21.34 -0.87
C ILE A 206 7.54 22.57 -1.34
N VAL A 207 7.95 23.75 -0.84
CA VAL A 207 7.38 25.03 -1.26
C VAL A 207 7.62 25.24 -2.76
N GLY A 208 6.58 25.61 -3.50
CA GLY A 208 6.66 25.86 -4.93
C GLY A 208 6.46 24.63 -5.83
N HIS A 209 6.17 23.45 -5.26
CA HIS A 209 5.84 22.26 -6.07
C HIS A 209 4.65 22.48 -7.00
N ASP A 210 3.66 23.26 -6.56
CA ASP A 210 2.46 23.62 -7.28
C ASP A 210 2.77 24.56 -8.46
N TYR A 211 3.64 25.54 -8.26
CA TYR A 211 4.15 26.39 -9.33
C TYR A 211 4.95 25.60 -10.36
N ALA A 212 5.83 24.70 -9.91
CA ALA A 212 6.60 23.83 -10.80
C ALA A 212 5.67 22.92 -11.64
N ALA A 213 4.68 22.31 -10.98
CA ALA A 213 3.70 21.47 -11.66
C ALA A 213 2.86 22.26 -12.68
N ALA A 214 2.39 23.46 -12.31
CA ALA A 214 1.63 24.33 -13.19
C ALA A 214 2.48 24.80 -14.38
N ALA A 215 3.74 25.19 -14.16
CA ALA A 215 4.63 25.63 -15.22
C ALA A 215 4.91 24.53 -16.25
N ASP A 216 5.16 23.30 -15.79
CA ASP A 216 5.38 22.14 -16.68
C ASP A 216 4.10 21.83 -17.50
N LEU A 217 2.91 21.83 -16.87
CA LEU A 217 1.63 21.68 -17.57
C LEU A 217 1.41 22.76 -18.63
N MET A 218 1.62 24.03 -18.26
CA MET A 218 1.48 25.15 -19.19
C MET A 218 2.46 25.05 -20.35
N ALA A 219 3.71 24.64 -20.09
CA ALA A 219 4.71 24.45 -21.13
C ALA A 219 4.34 23.30 -22.08
N THR A 220 3.91 22.15 -21.56
CA THR A 220 3.50 20.99 -22.37
C THR A 220 2.28 21.32 -23.23
N ILE A 221 1.24 21.92 -22.65
CA ILE A 221 0.02 22.29 -23.38
C ILE A 221 0.31 23.41 -24.38
N GLY A 222 1.07 24.42 -23.96
CA GLY A 222 1.42 25.55 -24.80
C GLY A 222 2.23 25.14 -26.02
N LEU A 223 3.14 24.16 -25.87
CA LEU A 223 3.87 23.58 -26.98
C LEU A 223 2.94 22.86 -27.96
N ARG A 224 2.03 22.02 -27.46
CA ARG A 224 1.04 21.30 -28.27
C ARG A 224 0.15 22.25 -29.07
N ASP A 225 -0.37 23.28 -28.38
CA ASP A 225 -1.34 24.22 -28.94
C ASP A 225 -0.67 25.42 -29.63
N LYS A 226 0.67 25.46 -29.65
CA LYS A 226 1.51 26.53 -30.21
C LYS A 226 1.14 27.92 -29.67
N THR A 227 0.89 28.00 -28.36
CA THR A 227 0.47 29.22 -27.67
C THR A 227 1.17 29.34 -26.32
N MET A 228 1.44 30.57 -25.90
CA MET A 228 1.84 30.86 -24.51
C MET A 228 0.66 31.15 -23.60
N ASN A 229 -0.53 31.38 -24.17
CA ASN A 229 -1.76 31.69 -23.45
C ASN A 229 -2.49 30.39 -23.15
N VAL A 230 -2.03 29.67 -22.13
CA VAL A 230 -2.68 28.46 -21.62
C VAL A 230 -3.54 28.84 -20.43
N ASP A 231 -4.86 28.69 -20.59
CA ASP A 231 -5.82 28.90 -19.51
C ASP A 231 -6.25 27.58 -18.85
N LEU A 232 -7.02 27.69 -17.76
CA LEU A 232 -7.53 26.52 -17.05
C LEU A 232 -8.42 25.62 -17.92
N ASN A 233 -9.17 26.20 -18.86
CA ASN A 233 -10.04 25.43 -19.75
C ASN A 233 -9.23 24.56 -20.72
N ALA A 234 -8.14 25.08 -21.26
CA ALA A 234 -7.21 24.33 -22.09
C ALA A 234 -6.57 23.17 -21.31
N ILE A 235 -6.19 23.41 -20.05
CA ILE A 235 -5.68 22.38 -19.14
C ILE A 235 -6.74 21.29 -18.90
N MET A 236 -7.96 21.67 -18.53
CA MET A 236 -9.04 20.70 -18.28
C MET A 236 -9.38 19.89 -19.53
N LYS A 237 -9.42 20.53 -20.70
CA LYS A 237 -9.65 19.85 -21.98
C LYS A 237 -8.53 18.87 -22.30
N HIS A 238 -7.27 19.24 -22.05
CA HIS A 238 -6.14 18.35 -22.23
C HIS A 238 -6.22 17.14 -21.30
N LEU A 239 -6.43 17.37 -20.00
CA LEU A 239 -6.57 16.29 -19.02
C LEU A 239 -7.69 15.32 -19.44
N LYS A 240 -8.85 15.82 -19.87
CA LYS A 240 -9.94 14.97 -20.39
C LYS A 240 -9.61 14.18 -21.67
N SER A 241 -8.50 14.46 -22.34
CA SER A 241 -8.12 13.83 -23.62
C SER A 241 -6.96 12.85 -23.51
N ILE A 242 -6.27 12.80 -22.37
CA ILE A 242 -5.08 11.96 -22.14
C ILE A 242 -5.45 10.61 -21.51
N ASN A 243 -4.58 9.63 -21.72
CA ASN A 243 -4.70 8.29 -21.13
C ASN A 243 -3.77 8.13 -19.91
N SER A 244 -3.88 7.00 -19.21
CA SER A 244 -3.07 6.62 -18.03
C SER A 244 -1.56 6.80 -18.23
N ASN A 245 -1.05 6.56 -19.44
CA ASN A 245 0.38 6.67 -19.76
C ASN A 245 0.87 8.12 -19.96
N THR A 246 -0.04 9.09 -19.90
CA THR A 246 0.26 10.53 -20.08
C THR A 246 -0.32 11.39 -18.96
N THR A 247 -0.87 10.77 -17.92
CA THR A 247 -1.37 11.41 -16.69
C THR A 247 -0.28 11.57 -15.63
N PHE A 248 -0.60 12.30 -14.55
CA PHE A 248 0.31 12.43 -13.42
C PHE A 248 0.47 11.06 -12.76
N GLU A 249 1.71 10.65 -12.54
CA GLU A 249 2.01 9.44 -11.80
C GLU A 249 2.32 9.82 -10.35
N GLY A 250 1.53 9.27 -9.44
CA GLY A 250 1.68 9.42 -8.01
C GLY A 250 2.28 8.18 -7.37
N HIS A 251 3.32 8.37 -6.59
CA HIS A 251 3.79 7.36 -5.66
C HIS A 251 3.20 7.70 -4.30
N LEU A 252 2.36 6.81 -3.79
CA LEU A 252 1.81 6.94 -2.45
C LEU A 252 2.64 6.14 -1.43
N PRO A 253 2.52 6.45 -0.14
CA PRO A 253 3.15 5.65 0.92
C PRO A 253 2.63 4.22 0.90
N ASP A 254 3.47 3.26 1.30
CA ASP A 254 3.12 1.84 1.33
C ASP A 254 1.93 1.52 2.25
N PHE A 255 1.71 2.36 3.27
CA PHE A 255 0.59 2.25 4.19
C PHE A 255 -0.20 3.55 4.24
N ILE A 256 -1.42 3.51 3.72
CA ILE A 256 -2.36 4.64 3.77
C ILE A 256 -3.50 4.27 4.71
N PRO A 257 -3.66 5.00 5.83
CA PRO A 257 -4.82 4.81 6.70
C PRO A 257 -6.14 5.04 5.95
N LEU A 258 -7.16 4.20 6.21
CA LEU A 258 -8.44 4.26 5.48
C LEU A 258 -9.18 5.60 5.63
N ASP A 259 -8.93 6.34 6.72
CA ASP A 259 -9.47 7.68 6.95
C ASP A 259 -8.92 8.74 6.00
N TYR A 260 -7.86 8.44 5.24
CA TYR A 260 -7.39 9.27 4.13
C TYR A 260 -8.19 9.05 2.85
N ILE A 261 -9.03 8.02 2.76
CA ILE A 261 -9.95 7.85 1.64
C ILE A 261 -11.12 8.82 1.85
N GLY A 262 -11.33 9.72 0.89
CA GLY A 262 -12.45 10.66 0.86
C GLY A 262 -13.70 10.02 0.25
N GLU A 263 -13.53 9.35 -0.89
CA GLU A 263 -14.61 8.69 -1.62
C GLU A 263 -14.11 7.37 -2.22
N VAL A 264 -15.01 6.39 -2.35
CA VAL A 264 -14.80 5.11 -3.03
C VAL A 264 -15.90 4.97 -4.08
N TYR A 265 -15.53 4.87 -5.35
CA TYR A 265 -16.47 4.56 -6.42
C TYR A 265 -16.33 3.11 -6.82
N ILE A 266 -17.45 2.38 -6.84
CA ILE A 266 -17.52 0.99 -7.27
C ILE A 266 -18.72 0.77 -8.20
N PRO A 267 -18.53 0.12 -9.37
CA PRO A 267 -19.63 -0.25 -10.25
C PRO A 267 -20.63 -1.17 -9.56
N LYS A 268 -21.92 -0.95 -9.81
CA LYS A 268 -23.01 -1.69 -9.18
C LYS A 268 -22.93 -3.19 -9.40
N ASN A 269 -22.61 -3.63 -10.62
CA ASN A 269 -22.41 -5.03 -10.95
C ASN A 269 -21.28 -5.67 -10.11
N LEU A 270 -20.18 -4.95 -9.93
CA LEU A 270 -19.05 -5.42 -9.12
C LEU A 270 -19.41 -5.43 -7.63
N PHE A 271 -20.06 -4.38 -7.11
CA PHE A 271 -20.48 -4.36 -5.71
C PHE A 271 -21.46 -5.50 -5.40
N GLN A 272 -22.39 -5.78 -6.32
CA GLN A 272 -23.38 -6.84 -6.17
C GLN A 272 -22.81 -8.25 -6.33
N SER A 273 -21.67 -8.40 -7.03
CA SER A 273 -20.99 -9.70 -7.12
C SER A 273 -20.21 -10.05 -5.84
N LEU A 274 -19.94 -9.08 -4.96
CA LEU A 274 -19.36 -9.32 -3.64
C LEU A 274 -20.31 -10.14 -2.77
N SER A 275 -19.76 -10.95 -1.86
CA SER A 275 -20.55 -11.67 -0.86
C SER A 275 -21.29 -10.70 0.06
N SER A 276 -22.45 -11.12 0.60
CA SER A 276 -23.22 -10.26 1.54
C SER A 276 -22.38 -9.76 2.73
N PRO A 277 -21.49 -10.57 3.35
CA PRO A 277 -20.57 -10.07 4.37
C PRO A 277 -19.61 -8.98 3.87
N ALA A 278 -19.07 -9.12 2.66
CA ALA A 278 -18.18 -8.12 2.07
C ALA A 278 -18.92 -6.82 1.74
N GLN A 279 -20.15 -6.90 1.23
CA GLN A 279 -21.01 -5.72 1.00
C GLN A 279 -21.31 -4.99 2.32
N MET A 280 -21.64 -5.72 3.40
CA MET A 280 -21.86 -5.13 4.72
C MET A 280 -20.58 -4.50 5.28
N ALA A 281 -19.44 -5.17 5.15
CA ALA A 281 -18.15 -4.67 5.60
C ALA A 281 -17.77 -3.37 4.86
N ALA A 282 -17.90 -3.34 3.53
CA ALA A 282 -17.63 -2.15 2.74
C ALA A 282 -18.52 -0.97 3.16
N ARG A 283 -19.82 -1.20 3.36
CA ARG A 283 -20.75 -0.18 3.86
C ARG A 283 -20.40 0.28 5.27
N SER A 284 -19.99 -0.63 6.14
CA SER A 284 -19.60 -0.29 7.52
C SER A 284 -18.29 0.48 7.59
N ILE A 285 -17.33 0.18 6.71
CA ILE A 285 -15.99 0.78 6.72
C ILE A 285 -16.04 2.18 6.08
N PHE A 286 -16.68 2.30 4.92
CA PHE A 286 -16.68 3.52 4.12
C PHE A 286 -17.91 4.41 4.33
N GLY A 287 -19.01 3.86 4.85
CA GLY A 287 -20.23 4.62 5.14
C GLY A 287 -20.68 5.47 3.95
N ASP A 288 -20.84 6.77 4.19
CA ASP A 288 -21.28 7.75 3.20
C ASP A 288 -20.27 8.02 2.08
N SER A 289 -18.99 7.63 2.26
CA SER A 289 -17.94 7.75 1.24
C SER A 289 -18.04 6.67 0.16
N LEU A 290 -18.89 5.64 0.32
CA LEU A 290 -19.07 4.59 -0.68
C LEU A 290 -20.12 5.00 -1.72
N ARG A 291 -19.69 5.20 -2.96
CA ARG A 291 -20.51 5.52 -4.13
C ARG A 291 -20.63 4.29 -5.02
N ILE A 292 -21.84 3.73 -5.05
CA ILE A 292 -22.17 2.66 -5.99
C ILE A 292 -22.69 3.32 -7.26
N THR A 293 -21.93 3.26 -8.34
CA THR A 293 -22.26 3.91 -9.62
C THR A 293 -22.76 2.89 -10.63
N ASN A 294 -23.49 3.35 -11.65
CA ASN A 294 -23.71 2.51 -12.82
C ASN A 294 -22.37 2.29 -13.55
N HIS A 295 -22.24 1.17 -14.25
CA HIS A 295 -21.14 0.95 -15.16
C HIS A 295 -21.41 1.79 -16.41
N GLU A 296 -20.57 2.79 -16.68
CA GLU A 296 -20.55 3.51 -17.96
C GLU A 296 -19.32 3.07 -18.76
#